data_AF-A0A847PSK5-F1
#
_entry.id   AF-A0A847PSK5-F1
#
_cell.length_a   1.000
_cell.length_b   1.000
_cell.length_c   1.000
_cell.angle_alpha   90.00
_cell.angle_beta   90.00
_cell.angle_gamma   90.00
#
_symmetry.space_group_name_H-M   'P 1'
#
loop_
_entity.id
_entity.type
_entity.pdbx_description
1 polymer ?
#
loop_
_entity_poly.entity_id
_entity_poly.type
_entity_poly.pdbx_seq_one_letter_code
_entity_poly.pdbx_strand_id
1 'polypeptide(L)'
;ERASRLAETALNVWAMPKLTTDTLEEYRPKATASGYTIEDHPYLLTGTVHELFEAFRKEVLALDPCVTEEFLKLYVAYKAETNFVDVVPQAKRLILSLNLPFSDINDPKGLCKDVSDVGCWGNGDVKVGLGSLNELPYVIGLVRQSFEHQMGNGGY
;
A
#
# COMPACT_ATOMS: atom_id res chain seq x y z
N GLU A 1 -21.67 -26.24 30.44
CA GLU A 1 -20.60 -27.04 31.09
C GLU A 1 -19.63 -27.75 30.14
N ARG A 2 -20.07 -28.50 29.12
CA ARG A 2 -19.15 -29.22 28.20
C ARG A 2 -18.24 -28.29 27.38
N ALA A 3 -18.77 -27.17 26.86
CA ALA A 3 -18.01 -26.20 26.07
C ALA A 3 -16.88 -25.54 26.90
N SER A 4 -17.17 -25.20 28.16
CA SER A 4 -16.20 -24.56 29.06
C SER A 4 -14.99 -25.45 29.35
N ARG A 5 -15.21 -26.75 29.63
CA ARG A 5 -14.10 -27.71 29.80
C ARG A 5 -13.25 -27.90 28.56
N LEU A 6 -13.87 -27.90 27.38
CA LEU A 6 -13.15 -28.05 26.12
C LEU A 6 -12.28 -26.82 25.84
N ALA A 7 -12.79 -25.61 26.13
CA ALA A 7 -12.01 -24.38 26.03
C ALA A 7 -10.80 -24.39 26.98
N GLU A 8 -10.97 -24.82 28.24
CA GLU A 8 -9.85 -24.97 29.19
C GLU A 8 -8.82 -26.00 28.74
N THR A 9 -9.27 -27.10 28.12
CA THR A 9 -8.37 -28.14 27.60
C THR A 9 -7.58 -27.63 26.39
N ALA A 10 -8.22 -26.87 25.50
CA ALA A 10 -7.59 -26.31 24.31
C ALA A 10 -6.45 -25.34 24.65
N LEU A 11 -6.58 -24.55 25.73
CA LEU A 11 -5.52 -23.64 26.18
C LEU A 11 -4.23 -24.37 26.62
N ASN A 12 -4.36 -25.60 27.12
CA ASN A 12 -3.21 -26.42 27.52
C ASN A 12 -2.57 -27.16 26.34
N VAL A 13 -3.38 -27.59 25.37
CA VAL A 13 -2.89 -28.31 24.17
C VAL A 13 -2.24 -27.34 23.17
N TRP A 14 -2.77 -26.12 23.06
CA TRP A 14 -2.32 -25.11 22.10
C TRP A 14 -1.71 -23.89 22.82
N ALA A 15 -0.78 -24.15 23.73
CA ALA A 15 -0.04 -23.08 24.41
C ALA A 15 0.73 -22.25 23.37
N MET A 16 0.62 -20.91 23.47
CA MET A 16 1.32 -20.00 22.56
C MET A 16 2.83 -20.28 22.60
N PRO A 17 3.47 -20.60 21.47
CA PRO A 17 4.89 -20.87 21.42
C PRO A 17 5.67 -19.61 21.83
N LYS A 18 6.65 -19.77 22.71
CA LYS A 18 7.59 -18.70 23.08
C LYS A 18 8.62 -18.58 21.96
N LEU A 19 8.35 -17.73 20.98
CA LEU A 19 9.30 -17.42 19.92
C LEU A 19 10.42 -16.55 20.49
N THR A 20 11.67 -16.94 20.24
CA THR A 20 12.82 -16.08 20.51
C THR A 20 12.89 -14.99 19.44
N THR A 21 13.51 -13.86 19.76
CA THR A 21 13.70 -12.76 18.81
C THR A 21 14.44 -13.24 17.55
N ASP A 22 15.41 -14.13 17.71
CA ASP A 22 16.20 -14.73 16.62
C ASP A 22 15.34 -15.55 15.64
N THR A 23 14.43 -16.39 16.14
CA THR A 23 13.47 -17.13 15.29
C THR A 23 12.47 -16.19 14.63
N LEU A 24 12.06 -15.11 15.28
CA LEU A 24 11.20 -14.10 14.63
C LEU A 24 11.90 -13.38 13.48
N GLU A 25 13.21 -13.14 13.60
CA GLU A 25 14.00 -12.53 12.53
C GLU A 25 14.25 -13.47 11.36
N GLU A 26 14.40 -14.78 11.61
CA GLU A 26 14.56 -15.79 10.56
C GLU A 26 13.34 -15.89 9.63
N TYR A 27 12.13 -15.81 10.22
CA TYR A 27 10.87 -15.91 9.48
C TYR A 27 10.33 -14.55 9.02
N ARG A 28 11.00 -13.45 9.36
CA ARG A 28 10.65 -12.14 8.82
C ARG A 28 10.91 -12.19 7.31
N PRO A 29 9.92 -11.83 6.46
CA PRO A 29 10.13 -11.82 5.02
C PRO A 29 11.32 -10.90 4.71
N LYS A 30 12.41 -11.49 4.18
CA LYS A 30 13.52 -10.73 3.61
C LYS A 30 13.00 -10.13 2.32
N ALA A 31 12.64 -8.85 2.34
CA ALA A 31 12.33 -8.12 1.13
C ALA A 31 13.51 -8.30 0.17
N THR A 32 13.27 -8.97 -0.96
CA THR A 32 14.17 -8.90 -2.10
C THR A 32 14.12 -7.47 -2.59
N ALA A 33 14.94 -6.60 -2.01
CA ALA A 33 15.04 -5.23 -2.46
C ALA A 33 15.35 -5.28 -3.95
N SER A 34 14.50 -4.65 -4.74
CA SER A 34 14.56 -4.57 -6.21
C SER A 34 15.89 -4.01 -6.76
N GLY A 35 16.81 -3.57 -5.89
CA GLY A 35 18.07 -2.92 -6.23
C GLY A 35 17.91 -1.47 -6.69
N TYR A 36 16.67 -1.00 -6.88
CA TYR A 36 16.37 0.37 -7.28
C TYR A 36 16.22 1.27 -6.05
N THR A 37 16.59 2.52 -6.23
CA THR A 37 16.47 3.57 -5.21
C THR A 37 15.83 4.81 -5.80
N ILE A 38 15.56 5.84 -4.99
CA ILE A 38 14.96 7.09 -5.46
C ILE A 38 15.80 7.76 -6.56
N GLU A 39 17.11 7.54 -6.55
CA GLU A 39 18.08 8.02 -7.54
C GLU A 39 17.82 7.48 -8.96
N ASP A 40 17.16 6.33 -9.08
CA ASP A 40 16.77 5.76 -10.37
C ASP A 40 15.51 6.41 -10.97
N HIS A 41 14.85 7.30 -10.23
CA HIS A 41 13.62 7.98 -10.63
C HIS A 41 13.88 9.47 -10.88
N PRO A 42 14.25 9.88 -12.11
CA PRO A 42 14.69 11.25 -12.38
C PRO A 42 13.63 12.33 -12.07
N TYR A 43 12.35 12.00 -12.20
CA TYR A 43 11.25 12.92 -11.86
C TYR A 43 11.02 13.08 -10.35
N LEU A 44 11.65 12.25 -9.52
CA LEU A 44 11.60 12.32 -8.06
C LEU A 44 12.81 13.03 -7.46
N LEU A 45 13.81 13.41 -8.25
CA LEU A 45 15.04 14.00 -7.74
C LEU A 45 14.95 15.50 -7.49
N THR A 46 14.22 16.24 -8.34
CA THR A 46 14.16 17.71 -8.26
C THR A 46 12.83 18.27 -8.77
N GLY A 47 12.52 19.51 -8.37
CA GLY A 47 11.39 20.29 -8.86
C GLY A 47 10.06 19.99 -8.14
N THR A 48 8.96 20.47 -8.72
CA THR A 48 7.63 20.41 -8.10
C THR A 48 7.14 18.98 -7.87
N VAL A 49 7.51 18.04 -8.75
CA VAL A 49 7.13 16.62 -8.61
C VAL A 49 7.85 15.97 -7.42
N HIS A 50 9.09 16.37 -7.12
CA HIS A 50 9.80 15.93 -5.93
C HIS A 50 9.08 16.39 -4.66
N GLU A 51 8.73 17.67 -4.55
CA GLU A 51 7.98 18.19 -3.38
C GLU A 51 6.63 17.49 -3.20
N LEU A 52 5.93 17.24 -4.32
CA LEU A 52 4.65 16.53 -4.32
C LEU A 52 4.81 15.07 -3.87
N PHE A 53 5.88 14.40 -4.32
CA PHE A 53 6.20 13.03 -3.91
C PHE A 53 6.58 12.96 -2.44
N GLU A 54 7.43 13.83 -1.93
CA GLU A 54 7.82 13.83 -0.52
C GLU A 54 6.62 14.09 0.41
N ALA A 55 5.73 15.01 0.02
CA ALA A 55 4.49 15.25 0.75
C ALA A 55 3.56 14.02 0.72
N PHE A 56 3.41 13.40 -0.45
CA PHE A 56 2.63 12.17 -0.60
C PHE A 56 3.20 11.01 0.22
N ARG A 57 4.51 10.75 0.09
CA ARG A 57 5.26 9.71 0.79
C ARG A 57 5.09 9.82 2.30
N LYS A 58 5.22 11.03 2.85
CA LYS A 58 5.03 11.29 4.27
C LYS A 58 3.64 10.88 4.76
N GLU A 59 2.60 11.27 4.04
CA GLU A 59 1.22 10.96 4.41
C GLU A 59 0.90 9.46 4.27
N VAL A 60 1.42 8.79 3.23
CA VAL A 60 1.20 7.36 3.03
C VAL A 60 1.91 6.50 4.07
N LEU A 61 3.18 6.82 4.38
CA LEU A 61 3.92 6.12 5.44
C LEU A 61 3.35 6.39 6.84
N ALA A 62 2.60 7.48 7.02
CA ALA A 62 1.90 7.78 8.26
C ALA A 62 0.55 7.07 8.41
N LEU A 63 0.08 6.31 7.40
CA LEU A 63 -1.18 5.57 7.48
C LEU A 63 -1.13 4.47 8.53
N ASP A 64 -0.08 3.65 8.53
CA ASP A 64 0.15 2.59 9.50
C ASP A 64 1.64 2.20 9.55
N PRO A 65 2.21 1.80 10.71
CA PRO A 65 3.59 1.33 10.81
C PRO A 65 3.92 0.10 9.95
N CYS A 66 2.92 -0.68 9.51
CA CYS A 66 3.13 -1.83 8.62
C CYS A 66 3.41 -1.43 7.17
N VAL A 67 3.17 -0.17 6.81
CA VAL A 67 3.37 0.30 5.44
C VAL A 67 4.86 0.36 5.12
N THR A 68 5.22 -0.27 4.00
CA THR A 68 6.58 -0.29 3.45
C THR A 68 6.61 0.37 2.08
N GLU A 69 7.75 0.93 1.74
CA GLU A 69 8.02 1.56 0.44
C GLU A 69 9.08 0.75 -0.30
N GLU A 70 8.82 0.48 -1.57
CA GLU A 70 9.76 -0.20 -2.45
C GLU A 70 9.86 0.56 -3.79
N PHE A 71 11.06 0.98 -4.15
CA PHE A 71 11.34 1.53 -5.47
C PHE A 71 11.45 0.37 -6.46
N LEU A 72 10.80 0.43 -7.62
CA LEU A 72 10.99 -0.52 -8.72
C LEU A 72 11.37 0.26 -9.97
N LYS A 73 11.91 -0.42 -10.98
CA LYS A 73 12.40 0.20 -12.22
C LYS A 73 11.52 1.31 -12.81
N LEU A 74 10.20 1.19 -12.73
CA LEU A 74 9.24 2.12 -13.36
C LEU A 74 8.33 2.85 -12.38
N TYR A 75 8.24 2.40 -11.12
CA TYR A 75 7.25 2.91 -10.16
C TYR A 75 7.72 2.68 -8.72
N VAL A 76 7.12 3.40 -7.78
CA VAL A 76 7.31 3.21 -6.34
C VAL A 76 6.07 2.51 -5.80
N ALA A 77 6.24 1.37 -5.15
CA ALA A 77 5.16 0.60 -4.55
C ALA A 77 5.06 0.91 -3.05
N TYR A 78 3.85 1.16 -2.57
CA TYR A 78 3.55 1.16 -1.14
C TYR A 78 2.75 -0.09 -0.80
N LYS A 79 3.22 -0.82 0.22
CA LYS A 79 2.74 -2.15 0.55
C LYS A 79 2.43 -2.30 2.02
N ALA A 80 1.38 -3.03 2.34
CA ALA A 80 1.23 -3.65 3.65
C ALA A 80 1.47 -5.16 3.48
N GLU A 81 0.44 -5.96 3.22
CA GLU A 81 0.59 -7.37 2.85
C GLU A 81 0.98 -7.53 1.37
N THR A 82 0.32 -6.76 0.49
CA THR A 82 0.61 -6.64 -0.94
C THR A 82 0.65 -5.14 -1.32
N ASN A 83 0.83 -4.80 -2.59
CA ASN A 83 0.76 -3.40 -3.02
C ASN A 83 -0.67 -2.88 -2.84
N PHE A 84 -0.86 -1.75 -2.17
CA PHE A 84 -2.15 -1.04 -2.17
C PHE A 84 -2.10 0.23 -3.03
N VAL A 85 -0.92 0.82 -3.25
CA VAL A 85 -0.77 1.88 -4.24
C VAL A 85 0.58 1.82 -4.93
N ASP A 86 0.55 1.95 -6.25
CA ASP A 86 1.73 2.08 -7.09
C ASP A 86 1.80 3.50 -7.67
N VAL A 87 2.94 4.16 -7.49
CA VAL A 87 3.18 5.55 -7.92
C VAL A 87 4.13 5.57 -9.11
N VAL A 88 3.66 6.08 -10.24
CA VAL A 88 4.47 6.33 -11.43
C VAL A 88 4.78 7.82 -11.52
N PRO A 89 6.04 8.23 -11.30
CA PRO A 89 6.46 9.61 -11.48
C PRO A 89 6.40 10.01 -12.96
N GLN A 90 5.84 11.18 -13.27
CA GLN A 90 5.91 11.80 -14.60
C GLN A 90 6.45 13.22 -14.50
N ALA A 91 6.81 13.81 -15.64
CA ALA A 91 7.40 15.15 -15.70
C ALA A 91 6.57 16.28 -15.06
N LYS A 92 5.26 16.11 -14.87
CA LYS A 92 4.37 17.17 -14.37
C LYS A 92 3.47 16.76 -13.20
N ARG A 93 3.39 15.47 -12.87
CA ARG A 93 2.46 14.91 -11.89
C ARG A 93 2.85 13.49 -11.52
N LEU A 94 2.26 12.98 -10.45
CA LEU A 94 2.29 11.56 -10.11
C LEU A 94 1.03 10.89 -10.67
N ILE A 95 1.18 9.68 -11.20
CA ILE A 95 0.04 8.81 -11.52
C ILE A 95 0.03 7.69 -10.51
N LEU A 96 -1.10 7.52 -9.83
CA LEU A 96 -1.30 6.50 -8.82
C LEU A 96 -2.21 5.44 -9.41
N SER A 97 -1.82 4.17 -9.25
CA SER A 97 -2.70 3.02 -9.45
C SER A 97 -3.09 2.50 -8.07
N LEU A 98 -4.39 2.50 -7.76
CA LEU A 98 -4.92 2.03 -6.49
C LEU A 98 -5.39 0.59 -6.65
N ASN A 99 -4.94 -0.29 -5.75
CA ASN A 99 -5.24 -1.72 -5.82
C ASN A 99 -6.55 -2.06 -5.12
N LEU A 100 -7.66 -1.73 -5.78
CA LEU A 100 -9.02 -2.12 -5.44
C LEU A 100 -9.91 -2.10 -6.70
N PRO A 101 -11.09 -2.76 -6.68
CA PRO A 101 -12.06 -2.66 -7.77
C PRO A 101 -12.58 -1.23 -7.94
N PHE A 102 -12.83 -0.82 -9.20
CA PHE A 102 -13.41 0.50 -9.48
C PHE A 102 -14.84 0.66 -8.90
N SER A 103 -15.58 -0.44 -8.74
CA SER A 103 -16.89 -0.44 -8.08
C SER A 103 -16.84 -0.07 -6.59
N ASP A 104 -15.70 -0.29 -5.96
CA ASP A 104 -15.57 -0.21 -4.50
C ASP A 104 -15.01 1.14 -4.06
N ILE A 105 -14.51 1.95 -5.01
CA ILE A 105 -13.98 3.27 -4.70
C ILE A 105 -15.07 4.33 -4.61
N ASN A 106 -15.08 5.06 -3.49
CA ASN A 106 -15.91 6.23 -3.30
C ASN A 106 -15.14 7.49 -3.73
N ASP A 107 -15.39 7.93 -4.95
CA ASP A 107 -14.79 9.11 -5.57
C ASP A 107 -15.87 10.16 -5.93
N PRO A 108 -16.35 10.96 -4.97
CA PRO A 108 -17.40 11.97 -5.22
C PRO A 108 -16.97 13.08 -6.19
N LYS A 109 -15.66 13.26 -6.44
CA LYS A 109 -15.14 14.25 -7.40
C LYS A 109 -14.94 13.69 -8.81
N GLY A 110 -15.08 12.38 -9.03
CA GLY A 110 -14.90 11.76 -10.35
C GLY A 110 -13.49 11.94 -10.93
N LEU A 111 -12.45 11.96 -10.08
CA LEU A 111 -11.04 12.08 -10.50
C LEU A 111 -10.43 10.72 -10.89
N CYS A 112 -11.03 9.63 -10.42
CA CYS A 112 -10.62 8.27 -10.68
C CYS A 112 -11.02 7.84 -12.09
N LYS A 113 -10.15 7.07 -12.72
CA LYS A 113 -10.39 6.43 -14.00
C LYS A 113 -10.44 4.93 -13.82
N ASP A 114 -11.48 4.34 -14.37
CA ASP A 114 -11.59 2.90 -14.51
C ASP A 114 -10.58 2.41 -15.54
N VAL A 115 -9.73 1.48 -15.13
CA VAL A 115 -8.76 0.80 -15.98
C VAL A 115 -8.87 -0.72 -15.89
N SER A 116 -9.97 -1.28 -15.39
CA SER A 116 -10.20 -2.73 -15.30
C SER A 116 -10.05 -3.44 -16.65
N ASP A 117 -10.55 -2.80 -17.72
CA ASP A 117 -10.55 -3.34 -19.08
C ASP A 117 -9.30 -2.93 -19.89
N VAL A 118 -8.47 -2.05 -19.32
CA VAL A 118 -7.25 -1.60 -19.96
C VAL A 118 -6.16 -2.54 -19.48
N GLY A 119 -5.63 -3.40 -20.36
CA GLY A 119 -4.53 -4.32 -20.04
C GLY A 119 -3.34 -3.57 -19.42
N CYS A 120 -3.35 -3.46 -18.09
CA CYS A 120 -2.36 -2.75 -17.30
C CYS A 120 -1.43 -3.79 -16.68
N TRP A 121 -0.14 -3.49 -16.69
CA TRP A 121 0.89 -4.28 -16.01
C TRP A 121 0.92 -4.01 -14.50
N GLY A 122 -0.25 -3.90 -13.86
CA GLY A 122 -0.38 -3.44 -12.47
C GLY A 122 -1.51 -4.12 -11.72
N ASN A 123 -1.45 -4.00 -10.40
CA ASN A 123 -2.48 -4.48 -9.49
C ASN A 123 -3.46 -3.31 -9.23
N GLY A 124 -4.70 -3.44 -9.68
CA GLY A 124 -5.76 -2.46 -9.41
C GLY A 124 -6.48 -1.92 -10.64
N ASP A 125 -7.76 -1.60 -10.44
CA ASP A 125 -8.68 -1.17 -11.49
C ASP A 125 -8.84 0.36 -11.53
N VAL A 126 -8.16 1.08 -10.63
CA VAL A 126 -8.35 2.52 -10.44
C VAL A 126 -7.06 3.30 -10.68
N LYS A 127 -7.14 4.35 -11.51
CA LYS A 127 -6.05 5.34 -11.65
C LYS A 127 -6.48 6.74 -11.26
N VAL A 128 -5.62 7.46 -10.54
CA VAL A 128 -5.80 8.87 -10.20
C VAL A 128 -4.51 9.66 -10.40
N GLY A 129 -4.61 10.91 -10.84
CA GLY A 129 -3.46 11.80 -10.98
C GLY A 129 -3.35 12.74 -9.78
N LEU A 130 -2.13 12.95 -9.29
CA LEU A 130 -1.81 13.96 -8.28
C LEU A 130 -0.87 14.99 -8.91
N GLY A 131 -1.38 16.19 -9.19
CA GLY A 131 -0.64 17.26 -9.86
C GLY A 131 -0.33 18.46 -8.97
N SER A 132 -1.00 18.59 -7.82
CA SER A 132 -0.77 19.69 -6.88
C SER A 132 -0.97 19.29 -5.42
N LEU A 133 -0.32 20.01 -4.50
CA LEU A 133 -0.49 19.80 -3.06
C LEU A 133 -1.93 20.03 -2.57
N ASN A 134 -2.72 20.82 -3.29
CA ASN A 134 -4.13 21.06 -2.93
C ASN A 134 -5.02 19.83 -3.16
N GLU A 135 -4.61 18.93 -4.07
CA GLU A 135 -5.30 17.67 -4.33
C GLU A 135 -4.89 16.57 -3.34
N LEU A 136 -3.75 16.74 -2.67
CA LEU A 136 -3.16 15.73 -1.79
C LEU A 136 -4.13 15.21 -0.73
N PRO A 137 -4.84 16.05 0.06
CA PRO A 137 -5.76 15.53 1.08
C PRO A 137 -6.85 14.62 0.51
N TYR A 138 -7.33 14.94 -0.69
CA TYR A 138 -8.35 14.14 -1.36
C TYR A 138 -7.77 12.82 -1.87
N VAL A 139 -6.61 12.86 -2.52
CA VAL A 139 -5.93 11.67 -3.03
C VAL A 139 -5.52 10.73 -1.90
N ILE A 140 -5.07 11.24 -0.75
CA ILE A 140 -4.81 10.42 0.43
C ILE A 140 -6.07 9.73 0.95
N GLY A 141 -7.24 10.37 0.85
CA GLY A 141 -8.52 9.74 1.14
C GLY A 141 -8.82 8.53 0.23
N LEU A 142 -8.45 8.60 -1.05
CA LEU A 142 -8.59 7.49 -1.99
C LEU A 142 -7.56 6.38 -1.73
N VAL A 143 -6.31 6.74 -1.42
CA VAL A 143 -5.26 5.78 -1.04
C VAL A 143 -5.63 5.03 0.23
N ARG A 144 -6.21 5.72 1.22
CA ARG A 144 -6.71 5.10 2.44
C ARG A 144 -7.77 4.04 2.15
N GLN A 145 -8.70 4.29 1.23
CA GLN A 145 -9.69 3.28 0.81
C GLN A 145 -9.01 2.04 0.22
N SER A 146 -7.95 2.22 -0.58
CA SER A 146 -7.19 1.09 -1.12
C SER A 146 -6.47 0.29 -0.04
N PHE A 147 -5.89 0.98 0.94
CA PHE A 147 -5.24 0.34 2.09
C PHE A 147 -6.26 -0.42 2.95
N GLU A 148 -7.42 0.20 3.25
CA GLU A 148 -8.50 -0.42 4.01
C GLU A 148 -9.11 -1.62 3.28
N HIS A 149 -9.25 -1.57 1.96
CA HIS A 149 -9.72 -2.70 1.15
C HIS A 149 -8.81 -3.92 1.29
N GLN A 150 -7.49 -3.69 1.26
CA GLN A 150 -6.52 -4.74 1.48
C GLN A 150 -6.59 -5.31 2.90
N MET A 151 -6.58 -4.46 3.92
CA MET A 151 -6.58 -4.89 5.32
C MET A 151 -7.93 -5.51 5.75
N GLY A 152 -9.04 -5.09 5.13
CA GLY A 152 -10.40 -5.57 5.41
C GLY A 152 -10.74 -6.92 4.78
N ASN A 153 -10.04 -7.32 3.71
CA ASN A 153 -10.25 -8.61 3.04
C ASN A 153 -9.57 -9.80 3.76
N GLY A 154 -8.88 -9.57 4.88
CA GLY A 154 -8.23 -10.61 5.70
C GLY A 154 -9.15 -11.34 6.70
N GLY A 155 -10.47 -11.12 6.67
CA GLY A 155 -11.37 -11.68 7.68
C GLY A 155 -12.75 -12.09 7.16
N TYR A 156 -12.88 -13.37 6.80
CA TYR A 156 -14.08 -14.20 7.06
C TYR A 156 -13.67 -15.65 7.28
#